data_AF-A0A349A6H8-F1
#
_entry.id   AF-A0A349A6H8-F1
#
_cell.length_a   1.000
_cell.length_b   1.000
_cell.length_c   1.000
_cell.angle_alpha   90.00
_cell.angle_beta   90.00
_cell.angle_gamma   90.00
#
_symmetry.space_group_name_H-M   'P 1'
#
loop_
_entity.id
_entity.type
_entity.pdbx_description
1 polymer ?
#
loop_
_entity_poly.entity_id
_entity_poly.type
_entity_poly.pdbx_seq_one_letter_code
_entity_poly.pdbx_strand_id
1 'polypeptide(L)'
;MPLPSGEIWHVELFRRFREPPFPSLPVLFDESLSSALAPYRKFRHVVHHGYGFQLDWERIAEGIEHVNGIYQRLKKRIEDYLESL
;
A
#
# COMPACT_ATOMS: atom_id res chain seq x y z
N MET A 1 14.23 15.01 -7.17
CA MET A 1 13.36 14.03 -7.87
C MET A 1 11.95 14.60 -7.90
N PRO A 2 11.27 14.69 -9.06
CA PRO A 2 9.90 15.22 -9.10
C PRO A 2 8.92 14.26 -8.42
N LEU A 3 7.95 14.81 -7.68
CA LEU A 3 6.87 14.03 -7.09
C LEU A 3 5.97 13.45 -8.20
N PRO A 4 5.47 12.21 -8.06
CA PRO A 4 4.49 11.64 -8.98
C PRO A 4 3.25 12.53 -9.08
N SER A 5 2.62 12.56 -10.25
CA SER A 5 1.40 13.33 -10.53
C SER A 5 0.47 12.56 -11.47
N GLY A 6 -0.76 13.05 -11.67
CA GLY A 6 -1.77 12.38 -12.50
C GLY A 6 -2.49 11.22 -11.79
N GLU A 7 -3.39 10.52 -12.47
CA GLU A 7 -4.34 9.59 -11.83
C GLU A 7 -3.69 8.40 -11.10
N ILE A 8 -2.50 7.99 -11.55
CA ILE A 8 -1.74 6.86 -11.00
C ILE A 8 -0.64 7.26 -10.02
N TRP A 9 -0.56 8.55 -9.61
CA TRP A 9 0.52 9.08 -8.77
C TRP A 9 0.79 8.24 -7.51
N HIS A 10 -0.26 7.71 -6.89
CA HIS A 10 -0.20 6.92 -5.67
C HIS A 10 0.46 5.55 -5.88
N VAL A 11 0.29 4.95 -7.06
CA VAL A 11 0.95 3.70 -7.45
C VAL A 11 2.43 3.95 -7.70
N GLU A 12 2.76 5.03 -8.40
CA GLU A 12 4.13 5.42 -8.69
C GLU A 12 4.90 5.76 -7.42
N LEU A 13 4.30 6.54 -6.51
CA LEU A 13 4.89 6.86 -5.21
C LEU A 13 5.19 5.59 -4.43
N PHE A 14 4.21 4.69 -4.33
CA PHE A 14 4.36 3.45 -3.61
C PHE A 14 5.45 2.54 -4.21
N ARG A 15 5.57 2.48 -5.56
CA ARG A 15 6.64 1.72 -6.24
C ARG A 15 8.05 2.23 -5.92
N ARG A 16 8.22 3.53 -5.66
CA ARG A 16 9.55 4.09 -5.36
C ARG A 16 10.17 3.58 -4.07
N PHE A 17 9.36 3.08 -3.14
CA PHE A 17 9.80 2.55 -1.84
C PHE A 17 9.69 1.02 -1.73
N ARG A 18 9.39 0.34 -2.84
CA ARG A 18 9.40 -1.14 -2.93
C ARG A 18 10.82 -1.66 -3.11
N GLU A 19 10.97 -2.98 -3.02
CA GLU A 19 12.18 -3.65 -3.47
C GLU A 19 12.06 -4.03 -4.97
N PRO A 20 13.03 -3.64 -5.84
CA PRO A 20 14.13 -2.71 -5.58
C PRO A 20 13.65 -1.24 -5.50
N PRO A 21 14.29 -0.40 -4.66
CA PRO A 21 13.84 0.98 -4.45
C PRO A 21 14.30 1.89 -5.59
N PHE A 22 13.63 3.02 -5.72
CA PHE A 22 14.14 4.09 -6.59
C PHE A 22 15.46 4.62 -6.02
N PRO A 23 16.45 4.98 -6.85
CA PRO A 23 17.74 5.46 -6.38
C PRO A 23 17.63 6.57 -5.34
N SER A 24 18.38 6.44 -4.24
CA SER A 24 18.41 7.36 -3.09
C SER A 24 17.18 7.35 -2.18
N LEU A 25 16.25 6.41 -2.36
CA LEU A 25 15.15 6.16 -1.42
C LEU A 25 15.33 4.82 -0.69
N PRO A 26 14.87 4.70 0.57
CA PRO A 26 14.91 3.45 1.30
C PRO A 26 13.88 2.45 0.76
N VAL A 27 14.09 1.17 1.09
CA VAL A 27 13.02 0.16 1.00
C VAL A 27 12.15 0.28 2.25
N LEU A 28 10.94 0.80 2.10
CA LEU A 28 9.93 0.80 3.18
C LEU A 28 8.99 -0.40 3.06
N PHE A 29 8.80 -0.91 1.83
CA PHE A 29 7.86 -1.97 1.52
C PHE A 29 8.58 -3.17 0.93
N ASP A 30 9.08 -4.06 1.81
CA ASP A 30 9.56 -5.39 1.41
C ASP A 30 8.47 -6.20 0.69
N GLU A 31 8.84 -7.29 0.05
CA GLU A 31 7.92 -8.10 -0.76
C GLU A 31 6.69 -8.58 0.05
N SER A 32 6.89 -8.95 1.32
CA SER A 32 5.81 -9.39 2.21
C SER A 32 4.79 -8.27 2.47
N LEU A 33 5.25 -7.10 2.92
CA LEU A 33 4.37 -5.96 3.19
C LEU A 33 3.73 -5.43 1.90
N SER A 34 4.50 -5.45 0.81
CA SER A 34 4.06 -5.07 -0.53
C SER A 34 2.89 -5.89 -1.04
N SER A 35 2.95 -7.20 -0.85
CA SER A 35 1.91 -8.16 -1.22
C SER A 35 0.69 -8.03 -0.30
N ALA A 36 0.91 -7.90 1.01
CA ALA A 36 -0.16 -7.68 1.99
C ALA A 36 -0.96 -6.38 1.74
N LEU A 37 -0.32 -5.32 1.24
CA LEU A 37 -0.99 -4.05 0.92
C LEU A 37 -1.77 -4.06 -0.41
N ALA A 38 -1.52 -5.03 -1.29
CA ALA A 38 -2.09 -5.04 -2.63
C ALA A 38 -3.62 -5.12 -2.68
N PRO A 39 -4.32 -5.95 -1.87
CA PRO A 39 -5.77 -6.00 -1.83
C PRO A 39 -6.41 -4.65 -1.47
N TYR A 40 -5.85 -3.93 -0.51
CA TYR A 40 -6.37 -2.63 -0.05
C TYR A 40 -6.21 -1.52 -1.09
N ARG A 41 -5.08 -1.50 -1.82
CA ARG A 41 -4.90 -0.56 -2.94
C ARG A 41 -5.87 -0.84 -4.09
N LYS A 42 -6.17 -2.11 -4.36
CA LYS A 42 -7.19 -2.50 -5.35
C LYS A 42 -8.60 -2.16 -4.88
N PHE A 43 -8.90 -2.31 -3.59
CA PHE A 43 -10.19 -1.97 -3.00
C PHE A 43 -10.55 -0.49 -3.19
N ARG A 44 -9.57 0.42 -3.07
CA ARG A 44 -9.77 1.85 -3.39
C ARG A 44 -10.34 2.07 -4.80
N HIS A 45 -9.87 1.30 -5.78
CA HIS A 45 -10.35 1.38 -7.16
C HIS A 45 -11.79 0.87 -7.30
N VAL A 46 -12.14 -0.21 -6.60
CA VAL A 46 -13.50 -0.78 -6.57
C VAL A 46 -14.51 0.21 -5.98
N VAL A 47 -14.17 0.85 -4.85
CA VAL A 47 -15.02 1.85 -4.19
C VAL A 47 -15.16 3.12 -5.05
N HIS A 48 -14.06 3.59 -5.64
CA HIS A 48 -14.07 4.82 -6.42
C HIS A 48 -14.81 4.70 -7.77
N HIS A 49 -14.83 3.51 -8.39
CA HIS A 49 -15.51 3.29 -9.68
C HIS A 49 -16.90 2.65 -9.59
N GLY A 50 -17.51 2.60 -8.40
CA GLY A 50 -18.92 2.24 -8.26
C GLY A 50 -19.24 0.75 -8.45
N TYR A 51 -18.25 -0.14 -8.40
CA TYR A 51 -18.45 -1.59 -8.46
C TYR A 51 -19.01 -2.19 -7.15
N GLY A 52 -19.74 -1.40 -6.34
CA GLY A 52 -20.29 -1.82 -5.05
C GLY A 52 -21.21 -3.05 -5.13
N PHE A 53 -21.75 -3.35 -6.32
CA PHE A 53 -22.58 -4.54 -6.59
C PHE A 53 -21.77 -5.84 -6.77
N GLN A 54 -20.44 -5.78 -6.81
CA GLN A 54 -19.51 -6.94 -6.91
C GLN A 54 -18.59 -7.06 -5.68
N LEU A 55 -19.03 -6.53 -4.54
CA LEU A 55 -18.31 -6.71 -3.28
C LEU A 55 -18.36 -8.18 -2.85
N ASP A 56 -17.26 -8.88 -3.11
CA ASP A 56 -17.02 -10.24 -2.66
C ASP A 56 -16.80 -10.24 -1.15
N TRP A 57 -17.76 -10.78 -0.41
CA TRP A 57 -17.74 -10.84 1.05
C TRP A 57 -16.53 -11.59 1.58
N GLU A 58 -16.12 -12.69 0.95
CA GLU A 58 -14.99 -13.50 1.42
C GLU A 58 -13.70 -12.67 1.38
N ARG A 59 -13.50 -11.92 0.29
CA ARG A 59 -12.35 -11.02 0.12
C ARG A 59 -12.38 -9.83 1.08
N ILE A 60 -13.56 -9.34 1.44
CA ILE A 60 -13.72 -8.24 2.40
C ILE A 60 -13.47 -8.73 3.82
N ALA A 61 -14.01 -9.90 4.18
CA ALA A 61 -13.83 -10.50 5.50
C ALA A 61 -12.35 -10.77 5.79
N GLU A 62 -11.63 -11.37 4.84
CA GLU A 62 -10.18 -11.56 4.92
C GLU A 62 -9.44 -10.22 5.09
N GLY A 63 -9.84 -9.20 4.33
CA GLY A 63 -9.30 -7.85 4.47
C GLY A 63 -9.54 -7.25 5.85
N ILE A 64 -10.74 -7.39 6.42
CA ILE A 64 -11.08 -6.89 7.75
C ILE A 64 -10.27 -7.62 8.84
N GLU A 65 -10.11 -8.94 8.72
CA GLU A 65 -9.35 -9.74 9.68
C GLU A 65 -7.88 -9.31 9.75
N HIS A 66 -7.27 -8.98 8.60
CA HIS A 66 -5.84 -8.68 8.53
C HIS A 66 -5.48 -7.19 8.57
N VAL A 67 -6.45 -6.28 8.38
CA VAL A 67 -6.17 -4.84 8.19
C VAL A 67 -5.39 -4.25 9.36
N ASN A 68 -5.73 -4.60 10.60
CA ASN A 68 -5.06 -4.04 11.77
C ASN A 68 -3.59 -4.47 11.82
N GLY A 69 -3.31 -5.77 11.63
CA GLY A 69 -1.93 -6.27 11.64
C GLY A 69 -1.08 -5.67 10.52
N ILE A 70 -1.65 -5.53 9.32
CA ILE A 70 -0.97 -4.92 8.18
C ILE A 70 -0.73 -3.43 8.41
N TYR A 71 -1.71 -2.72 8.98
CA TYR A 71 -1.58 -1.31 9.33
C TYR A 71 -0.49 -1.08 10.39
N GLN A 72 -0.44 -1.90 11.45
CA GLN A 72 0.63 -1.77 12.46
C GLN A 72 2.02 -2.01 11.86
N ARG A 73 2.16 -2.99 10.95
CA ARG A 73 3.43 -3.23 10.23
C ARG A 73 3.83 -2.03 9.36
N LEU A 74 2.88 -1.47 8.61
CA LEU A 74 3.10 -0.28 7.79
C LEU A 74 3.51 0.91 8.66
N LYS A 75 2.75 1.18 9.72
CA LYS A 75 3.00 2.28 10.65
C LYS A 75 4.39 2.16 11.25
N LYS A 76 4.73 0.99 11.81
CA LYS A 76 6.04 0.71 12.40
C LYS A 76 7.18 0.92 11.40
N ARG A 77 7.03 0.44 10.16
CA ARG A 77 8.06 0.65 9.12
C ARG A 77 8.32 2.13 8.81
N ILE A 78 7.27 2.95 8.81
CA ILE A 78 7.40 4.39 8.59
C ILE A 78 8.03 5.06 9.81
N GLU A 79 7.57 4.73 11.01
CA GLU A 79 8.12 5.26 12.28
C GLU A 79 9.60 4.92 12.43
N ASP A 80 9.97 3.65 12.28
CA ASP A 80 11.37 3.19 12.38
C ASP A 80 12.28 3.94 11.38
N TYR A 81 11.78 4.27 10.17
CA TYR A 81 12.54 5.06 9.21
C TYR A 81 12.64 6.53 9.61
N LEU A 82 11.53 7.15 10.03
CA LEU A 82 11.53 8.56 10.47
C LEU A 82 12.43 8.79 11.69
N GLU A 83 12.52 7.82 12.60
CA GLU A 83 13.44 7.85 13.74
C GLU A 83 14.91 7.66 13.35
N SER A 84 15.19 7.16 12.14
CA SER A 84 16.56 6.95 11.64
C SER A 84 17.14 8.14 10.86
N LEU A 85 16.34 9.19 10.64
CA LEU A 85 16.72 10.42 9.94
C LEU A 85 17.39 11.43 10.89
#